data_AF-A0A1G9AEK6-F1
#
_entry.id   AF-A0A1G9AEK6-F1
#
_cell.length_a   1.000
_cell.length_b   1.000
_cell.length_c   1.000
_cell.angle_alpha   90.00
_cell.angle_beta   90.00
_cell.angle_gamma   90.00
#
_symmetry.space_group_name_H-M   'P 1'
#
loop_
_entity.id
_entity.type
_entity.pdbx_description
1 polymer ?
#
loop_
_entity_poly.entity_id
_entity_poly.type
_entity_poly.pdbx_seq_one_letter_code
_entity_poly.pdbx_strand_id
1 'polypeptide(L)'
;MNYTNKQPINKQPLNTQHINKQNREGNSCKDKAEGLCVRKSEYYAMLRSELEKHSDENVDITFREVRKNNGVCKNACTIRFNDAQVAPTIYLEPYYDHYLHGEAVSESAENIINYCRKKTPGTTFPDNFFYSYDSVRNRLGIKLIGTEANRGFLKGVPHVDLEDLSAVFYYLMEDPAFGNGMIIVKNTDIKRWGKNEQELYREVLENCAQMLPPVLRPLSEVLEVVCPETDGNLYLLTNETGLFGAAVILYPGMLQEISRKIGGPYFILPSSVHELILLPDSGEEAEDLLSIVTEINHTQVAEEEILTDAVYKYVPGDDAFTKEA
;
A
#
# COMPACT_ATOMS: atom_id res chain seq x y z
N MET A 1 22.19 -41.16 3.53
CA MET A 1 22.07 -41.30 2.06
C MET A 1 20.63 -40.98 1.68
N ASN A 2 20.44 -39.80 1.08
CA ASN A 2 19.48 -39.45 0.02
C ASN A 2 19.23 -37.94 0.11
N TYR A 3 20.16 -37.22 -0.52
CA TYR A 3 20.04 -35.81 -0.86
C TYR A 3 19.09 -35.70 -2.05
N THR A 4 17.93 -35.07 -1.86
CA THR A 4 17.11 -34.58 -2.98
C THR A 4 17.34 -33.09 -3.14
N ASN A 5 18.15 -32.77 -4.15
CA ASN A 5 18.35 -31.44 -4.73
C ASN A 5 17.00 -30.76 -5.01
N LYS A 6 16.72 -29.64 -4.34
CA LYS A 6 15.80 -28.62 -4.85
C LYS A 6 16.64 -27.54 -5.52
N GLN A 7 16.53 -27.45 -6.85
CA GLN A 7 17.13 -26.39 -7.64
C GLN A 7 16.56 -25.02 -7.24
N PRO A 8 17.36 -23.95 -7.21
CA PRO A 8 16.87 -22.61 -6.94
C PRO A 8 16.09 -22.07 -8.15
N ILE A 9 14.96 -21.44 -7.86
CA ILE A 9 14.14 -20.71 -8.82
C ILE A 9 14.93 -19.48 -9.27
N ASN A 10 15.27 -19.47 -10.55
CA ASN A 10 15.99 -18.40 -11.22
C ASN A 10 15.11 -17.14 -11.29
N LYS A 11 15.32 -16.17 -10.39
CA LYS A 11 14.73 -14.83 -10.50
C LYS A 11 15.54 -14.07 -11.54
N GLN A 12 14.95 -13.85 -12.72
CA GLN A 12 15.52 -12.92 -13.71
C GLN A 12 15.48 -11.49 -13.16
N PRO A 13 16.58 -10.71 -13.25
CA PRO A 13 16.57 -9.31 -12.88
C PRO A 13 15.85 -8.48 -13.95
N LEU A 14 15.01 -7.54 -13.49
CA LEU A 14 14.49 -6.45 -14.30
C LEU A 14 15.67 -5.64 -14.85
N ASN A 15 15.81 -5.65 -16.17
CA ASN A 15 16.87 -5.00 -16.92
C ASN A 15 16.59 -3.48 -17.01
N THR A 16 17.02 -2.71 -16.02
CA THR A 16 17.11 -1.24 -16.12
C THR A 16 18.43 -0.89 -16.82
N GLN A 17 18.39 -0.74 -18.14
CA GLN A 17 19.51 -0.20 -18.88
C GLN A 17 19.66 1.30 -18.62
N HIS A 18 20.80 1.65 -18.06
CA HIS A 18 21.35 3.00 -17.97
C HIS A 18 21.34 3.71 -19.33
N ILE A 19 20.76 4.92 -19.37
CA ILE A 19 21.09 5.93 -20.39
C ILE A 19 21.89 7.03 -19.71
N ASN A 20 23.21 6.96 -19.86
CA ASN A 20 24.12 8.08 -19.67
C ASN A 20 23.97 9.03 -20.85
N LYS A 21 23.74 10.33 -20.60
CA LYS A 21 24.18 11.42 -21.49
C LYS A 21 24.36 12.72 -20.71
N GLN A 22 25.61 13.13 -20.56
CA GLN A 22 26.02 14.45 -20.09
C GLN A 22 25.74 15.54 -21.14
N ASN A 23 25.27 16.67 -20.63
CA ASN A 23 25.23 18.06 -21.11
C ASN A 23 25.89 18.42 -22.46
N ARG A 24 25.13 19.20 -23.27
CA ARG A 24 25.56 20.49 -23.84
C ARG A 24 24.37 21.32 -24.33
N GLU A 25 24.16 22.43 -23.62
CA GLU A 25 23.79 23.79 -24.05
C GLU A 25 22.89 23.99 -25.29
N GLY A 26 21.84 24.81 -25.09
CA GLY A 26 21.52 25.86 -26.06
C GLY A 26 20.12 25.83 -26.67
N ASN A 27 19.22 26.60 -26.04
CA ASN A 27 18.13 27.34 -26.66
C ASN A 27 16.98 26.63 -27.41
N SER A 28 15.79 26.99 -26.94
CA SER A 28 14.57 27.20 -27.73
C SER A 28 13.87 25.95 -28.25
N CYS A 29 13.09 25.32 -27.36
CA CYS A 29 11.83 24.67 -27.71
C CYS A 29 10.80 24.99 -26.61
N LYS A 30 10.58 26.29 -26.36
CA LYS A 30 9.44 26.76 -25.54
C LYS A 30 8.22 27.15 -26.38
N ASP A 31 8.32 27.11 -27.71
CA ASP A 31 7.22 27.46 -28.61
C ASP A 31 7.15 26.44 -29.75
N LYS A 32 6.31 25.40 -29.60
CA LYS A 32 5.62 24.62 -30.65
C LYS A 32 5.10 23.28 -30.10
N ALA A 33 3.99 23.32 -29.38
CA ALA A 33 3.02 22.22 -29.30
C ALA A 33 1.68 22.74 -28.74
N GLU A 34 1.11 23.78 -29.37
CA GLU A 34 -0.34 24.03 -29.28
C GLU A 34 -1.05 22.99 -30.17
N GLY A 35 -1.07 21.74 -29.71
CA GLY A 35 -1.94 20.68 -30.22
C GLY A 35 -2.92 20.33 -29.10
N LEU A 36 -4.21 20.17 -29.43
CA LEU A 36 -5.28 19.82 -28.50
C LEU A 36 -4.82 18.79 -27.45
N CYS A 37 -4.52 19.24 -26.23
CA CYS A 37 -4.38 18.34 -25.09
C CYS A 37 -5.79 17.92 -24.71
N VAL A 38 -6.21 16.74 -25.19
CA VAL A 38 -7.51 16.15 -24.84
C VAL A 38 -7.60 16.05 -23.33
N ARG A 39 -8.68 16.57 -22.74
CA ARG A 39 -8.84 16.58 -21.29
C ARG A 39 -8.99 15.16 -20.75
N LYS A 40 -8.57 14.89 -19.51
CA LYS A 40 -8.77 13.59 -18.84
C LYS A 40 -10.20 13.04 -18.98
N SER A 41 -11.21 13.89 -18.81
CA SER A 41 -12.61 13.52 -18.94
C SER A 41 -13.00 13.09 -20.37
N GLU A 42 -12.42 13.74 -21.38
CA GLU A 42 -12.63 13.39 -22.79
C GLU A 42 -11.92 12.07 -23.13
N TYR A 43 -10.69 11.87 -22.65
CA TYR A 43 -9.99 10.60 -22.78
C TYR A 43 -10.77 9.45 -22.12
N TYR A 44 -11.24 9.60 -20.89
CA TYR A 44 -12.03 8.56 -20.22
C TYR A 44 -13.34 8.26 -20.94
N ALA A 45 -13.97 9.25 -21.59
CA ALA A 45 -15.16 9.03 -22.42
C ALA A 45 -14.82 8.25 -23.71
N MET A 46 -13.72 8.57 -24.38
CA MET A 46 -13.25 7.81 -25.54
C MET A 46 -12.88 6.38 -25.16
N LEU A 47 -12.14 6.20 -24.05
CA LEU A 47 -11.75 4.89 -23.55
C LEU A 47 -12.96 4.04 -23.19
N ARG A 48 -13.98 4.64 -22.56
CA ARG A 48 -15.26 3.97 -22.31
C ARG A 48 -15.90 3.49 -23.61
N SER A 49 -16.03 4.37 -24.60
CA SER A 49 -16.61 4.02 -25.90
C SER A 49 -15.85 2.88 -26.58
N GLU A 50 -14.52 2.88 -26.47
CA GLU A 50 -13.67 1.84 -27.06
C GLU A 50 -13.77 0.49 -26.32
N LEU A 51 -13.83 0.52 -24.99
CA LEU A 51 -14.05 -0.67 -24.18
C LEU A 51 -15.44 -1.27 -24.41
N GLU A 52 -16.46 -0.43 -24.60
CA GLU A 52 -17.83 -0.85 -24.91
C GLU A 52 -17.95 -1.50 -26.29
N LYS A 53 -17.07 -1.21 -27.26
CA LYS A 53 -17.03 -1.98 -28.53
C LYS A 53 -16.70 -3.46 -28.34
N HIS A 54 -16.13 -3.81 -27.20
CA HIS A 54 -15.81 -5.18 -26.81
C HIS A 54 -16.85 -5.78 -25.86
N SER A 55 -18.02 -5.13 -25.66
CA SER A 55 -19.08 -5.60 -24.75
C SER A 55 -19.90 -6.77 -25.29
N ASP A 56 -19.71 -7.14 -26.55
CA ASP A 56 -20.28 -8.38 -27.08
C ASP A 56 -19.56 -9.56 -26.39
N GLU A 57 -20.33 -10.43 -25.70
CA GLU A 57 -19.92 -11.63 -24.93
C GLU A 57 -19.86 -11.49 -23.39
N ASN A 58 -20.99 -11.23 -22.71
CA ASN A 58 -21.11 -11.43 -21.24
C ASN A 58 -20.08 -10.66 -20.40
N VAL A 59 -19.75 -9.43 -20.81
CA VAL A 59 -18.84 -8.54 -20.08
C VAL A 59 -19.62 -7.38 -19.46
N ASP A 60 -19.50 -7.20 -18.15
CA ASP A 60 -20.01 -6.03 -17.43
C ASP A 60 -18.85 -5.05 -17.15
N ILE A 61 -18.97 -3.84 -17.70
CA ILE A 61 -17.96 -2.79 -17.61
C ILE A 61 -18.52 -1.66 -16.75
N THR A 62 -17.91 -1.45 -15.58
CA THR A 62 -18.31 -0.38 -14.66
C THR A 62 -17.18 0.63 -14.50
N PHE A 63 -17.51 1.91 -14.67
CA PHE A 63 -16.62 3.02 -14.34
C PHE A 63 -17.07 3.68 -13.04
N ARG A 64 -16.12 3.95 -12.16
CA ARG A 64 -16.39 4.61 -10.88
C ARG A 64 -15.18 5.37 -10.39
N GLU A 65 -15.44 6.34 -9.53
CA GLU A 65 -14.40 6.92 -8.70
C GLU A 65 -14.16 6.01 -7.48
N VAL A 66 -12.90 5.73 -7.20
CA VAL A 66 -12.46 4.96 -6.04
C VAL A 66 -11.70 5.88 -5.11
N ARG A 67 -12.21 6.01 -3.89
CA ARG A 67 -11.53 6.74 -2.81
C ARG A 67 -10.45 5.87 -2.18
N LYS A 68 -9.21 6.33 -2.25
CA LYS A 68 -8.02 5.75 -1.64
C LYS A 68 -7.78 6.38 -0.27
N ASN A 69 -6.69 5.96 0.37
CA ASN A 69 -6.23 6.56 1.62
C ASN A 69 -5.97 8.06 1.44
N ASN A 70 -6.06 8.81 2.52
CA ASN A 70 -5.90 10.28 2.57
C ASN A 70 -6.87 11.06 1.67
N GLY A 71 -7.98 10.42 1.27
CA GLY A 71 -9.03 11.05 0.47
C GLY A 71 -8.72 11.17 -1.02
N VAL A 72 -7.58 10.65 -1.49
CA VAL A 72 -7.21 10.62 -2.90
C VAL A 72 -8.28 9.88 -3.71
N CYS A 73 -8.81 10.52 -4.75
CA CYS A 73 -9.81 9.93 -5.64
C CYS A 73 -9.16 9.52 -6.96
N LYS A 74 -9.34 8.25 -7.37
CA LYS A 74 -8.88 7.75 -8.66
C LYS A 74 -10.05 7.29 -9.52
N ASN A 75 -9.97 7.55 -10.82
CA ASN A 75 -10.92 7.02 -11.78
C ASN A 75 -10.55 5.58 -12.06
N ALA A 76 -11.51 4.68 -11.94
CA ALA A 76 -11.28 3.28 -12.16
C ALA A 76 -12.34 2.66 -13.06
N CYS A 77 -11.91 1.66 -13.81
CA CYS A 77 -12.76 0.74 -14.52
C CYS A 77 -12.69 -0.64 -13.87
N THR A 78 -13.79 -1.37 -13.83
CA THR A 78 -13.85 -2.78 -13.48
C THR A 78 -14.51 -3.51 -14.62
N ILE A 79 -13.83 -4.53 -15.14
CA ILE A 79 -14.34 -5.39 -16.21
C ILE A 79 -14.58 -6.76 -15.62
N ARG A 80 -15.85 -7.15 -15.54
CA ARG A 80 -16.29 -8.45 -15.05
C ARG A 80 -16.69 -9.32 -16.21
N PHE A 81 -16.05 -10.47 -16.33
CA PHE A 81 -16.38 -11.47 -17.32
C PHE A 81 -17.32 -12.51 -16.69
N ASN A 82 -18.45 -12.78 -17.34
CA ASN A 82 -19.47 -13.72 -16.87
C ASN A 82 -19.98 -13.39 -15.44
N ASP A 83 -20.49 -14.38 -14.73
CA ASP A 83 -20.97 -14.25 -13.33
C ASP A 83 -19.82 -14.27 -12.29
N ALA A 84 -18.61 -13.83 -12.67
CA ALA A 84 -17.48 -13.82 -11.75
C ALA A 84 -17.74 -12.93 -10.53
N GLN A 85 -17.53 -13.47 -9.33
CA GLN A 85 -17.76 -12.74 -8.07
C GLN A 85 -16.74 -11.62 -7.82
N VAL A 86 -15.54 -11.74 -8.40
CA VAL A 86 -14.44 -10.79 -8.23
C VAL A 86 -13.91 -10.37 -9.59
N ALA A 87 -13.56 -9.09 -9.71
CA ALA A 87 -12.97 -8.50 -10.90
C ALA A 87 -11.89 -7.47 -10.50
N PRO A 88 -10.79 -7.38 -11.26
CA PRO A 88 -9.74 -6.41 -10.98
C PRO A 88 -10.25 -4.98 -11.15
N THR A 89 -9.81 -4.08 -10.28
CA THR A 89 -10.05 -2.64 -10.40
C THR A 89 -8.86 -1.99 -11.08
N ILE A 90 -9.08 -1.38 -12.24
CA ILE A 90 -8.06 -0.77 -13.09
C ILE A 90 -8.13 0.74 -12.94
N TYR A 91 -7.07 1.36 -12.41
CA TYR A 91 -6.97 2.82 -12.35
C TYR A 91 -6.61 3.38 -13.73
N LEU A 92 -7.27 4.47 -14.13
CA LEU A 92 -7.21 4.97 -15.50
C LEU A 92 -6.11 6.02 -15.71
N GLU A 93 -5.60 6.62 -14.64
CA GLU A 93 -4.58 7.67 -14.70
C GLU A 93 -3.31 7.24 -15.45
N PRO A 94 -2.73 6.04 -15.21
CA PRO A 94 -1.53 5.61 -15.96
C PRO A 94 -1.76 5.49 -17.47
N TYR A 95 -2.95 5.04 -17.88
CA TYR A 95 -3.30 4.90 -19.30
C TYR A 95 -3.49 6.27 -19.96
N TYR A 96 -4.03 7.25 -19.22
CA TYR A 96 -4.06 8.63 -19.69
C TYR A 96 -2.66 9.20 -19.87
N ASP A 97 -1.74 8.92 -18.94
CA ASP A 97 -0.36 9.38 -19.06
C ASP A 97 0.31 8.76 -20.29
N HIS A 98 0.11 7.47 -20.57
CA HIS A 98 0.63 6.85 -21.80
C HIS A 98 0.00 7.45 -23.07
N TYR A 99 -1.30 7.75 -23.05
CA TYR A 99 -1.97 8.44 -24.15
C TYR A 99 -1.34 9.81 -24.44
N LEU A 100 -0.98 10.58 -23.40
CA LEU A 100 -0.25 11.83 -23.57
C LEU A 100 1.15 11.65 -24.20
N HIS A 101 1.72 10.45 -24.09
CA HIS A 101 3.00 10.07 -24.72
C HIS A 101 2.84 9.36 -26.07
N GLY A 102 1.62 9.34 -26.63
CA GLY A 102 1.35 8.87 -27.98
C GLY A 102 0.71 7.48 -28.11
N GLU A 103 0.37 6.81 -27.00
CA GLU A 103 -0.41 5.56 -27.04
C GLU A 103 -1.83 5.84 -27.55
N ALA A 104 -2.35 5.02 -28.47
CA ALA A 104 -3.73 5.17 -28.95
C ALA A 104 -4.75 4.69 -27.90
N VAL A 105 -5.94 5.30 -27.86
CA VAL A 105 -7.04 4.88 -26.95
C VAL A 105 -7.41 3.41 -27.17
N SER A 106 -7.38 2.93 -28.40
CA SER A 106 -7.62 1.52 -28.76
C SER A 106 -6.59 0.57 -28.16
N GLU A 107 -5.32 0.97 -28.13
CA GLU A 107 -4.26 0.18 -27.50
C GLU A 107 -4.47 0.11 -25.99
N SER A 108 -4.83 1.22 -25.34
CA SER A 108 -5.17 1.23 -23.92
C SER A 108 -6.36 0.33 -23.62
N ALA A 109 -7.42 0.37 -24.44
CA ALA A 109 -8.59 -0.49 -24.28
C ALA A 109 -8.23 -1.98 -24.40
N GLU A 110 -7.46 -2.34 -25.43
CA GLU A 110 -7.00 -3.71 -25.64
C GLU A 110 -6.11 -4.20 -24.48
N ASN A 111 -5.20 -3.36 -24.01
CA ASN A 111 -4.33 -3.65 -22.86
C ASN A 111 -5.16 -3.93 -21.60
N ILE A 112 -6.17 -3.09 -21.31
CA ILE A 112 -7.05 -3.25 -20.15
C ILE A 112 -7.85 -4.56 -20.25
N ILE A 113 -8.47 -4.84 -21.39
CA ILE A 113 -9.26 -6.07 -21.58
C ILE A 113 -8.39 -7.31 -21.46
N ASN A 114 -7.23 -7.32 -22.12
CA ASN A 114 -6.30 -8.44 -22.08
C ASN A 114 -5.77 -8.67 -20.66
N TYR A 115 -5.49 -7.60 -19.91
CA TYR A 115 -5.15 -7.69 -18.50
C TYR A 115 -6.29 -8.30 -17.69
N CYS A 116 -7.51 -7.77 -17.81
CA CYS A 116 -8.65 -8.25 -17.03
C CYS A 116 -9.00 -9.70 -17.36
N ARG A 117 -8.89 -10.12 -18.63
CA ARG A 117 -9.15 -11.51 -19.07
C ARG A 117 -8.10 -12.48 -18.50
N LYS A 118 -6.82 -12.10 -18.52
CA LYS A 118 -5.72 -12.90 -17.90
C LYS A 118 -5.83 -12.97 -16.37
N LYS A 119 -6.37 -11.92 -15.76
CA LYS A 119 -6.49 -11.76 -14.31
C LYS A 119 -7.89 -12.06 -13.78
N THR A 120 -8.77 -12.61 -14.62
CA THR A 120 -10.10 -13.04 -14.21
C THR A 120 -9.94 -14.15 -13.18
N PRO A 121 -10.45 -13.98 -11.95
CA PRO A 121 -10.22 -14.92 -10.87
C PRO A 121 -10.81 -16.29 -11.15
N GLY A 122 -10.06 -17.33 -10.81
CA GLY A 122 -10.64 -18.66 -10.57
C GLY A 122 -11.21 -18.80 -9.15
N THR A 123 -10.89 -17.87 -8.25
CA THR A 123 -11.37 -17.89 -6.87
C THR A 123 -12.86 -17.64 -6.82
N THR A 124 -13.57 -18.64 -6.31
CA THR A 124 -14.97 -18.58 -5.96
C THR A 124 -15.07 -18.53 -4.45
N PHE A 125 -15.90 -17.63 -3.93
CA PHE A 125 -16.20 -17.61 -2.51
C PHE A 125 -17.50 -18.36 -2.27
N PRO A 126 -17.58 -19.14 -1.17
CA PRO A 126 -18.86 -19.60 -0.67
C PRO A 126 -19.79 -18.40 -0.50
N ASP A 127 -21.06 -18.60 -0.83
CA ASP A 127 -22.07 -17.59 -0.52
C ASP A 127 -21.98 -17.23 0.96
N ASN A 128 -21.97 -15.93 1.25
CA ASN A 128 -21.87 -15.43 2.62
C ASN A 128 -20.59 -15.83 3.37
N PHE A 129 -19.47 -16.12 2.70
CA PHE A 129 -18.19 -16.44 3.38
C PHE A 129 -17.77 -15.39 4.43
N PHE A 130 -18.15 -14.12 4.20
CA PHE A 130 -17.86 -13.00 5.08
C PHE A 130 -18.87 -12.82 6.23
N TYR A 131 -19.90 -13.67 6.33
CA TYR A 131 -20.93 -13.56 7.36
C TYR A 131 -20.51 -14.17 8.70
N SER A 132 -19.61 -15.15 8.69
CA SER A 132 -19.11 -15.80 9.89
C SER A 132 -17.70 -15.32 10.22
N TYR A 133 -17.51 -14.84 11.46
CA TYR A 133 -16.20 -14.45 11.97
C TYR A 133 -15.18 -15.60 11.87
N ASP A 134 -15.62 -16.82 12.18
CA ASP A 134 -14.76 -18.01 12.17
C ASP A 134 -14.18 -18.32 10.80
N SER A 135 -14.87 -17.92 9.73
CA SER A 135 -14.42 -18.12 8.35
C SER A 135 -13.35 -17.11 7.91
N VAL A 136 -13.27 -15.95 8.58
CA VAL A 136 -12.41 -14.85 8.17
C VAL A 136 -11.26 -14.56 9.15
N ARG A 137 -11.42 -14.91 10.43
CA ARG A 137 -10.54 -14.47 11.54
C ARG A 137 -9.05 -14.70 11.32
N ASN A 138 -8.66 -15.80 10.66
CA ASN A 138 -7.27 -16.17 10.43
C ASN A 138 -6.61 -15.36 9.29
N ARG A 139 -7.39 -14.57 8.55
CA ARG A 139 -6.93 -13.73 7.44
C ARG A 139 -7.24 -12.25 7.64
N LEU A 140 -7.66 -11.89 8.85
CA LEU A 140 -7.82 -10.49 9.20
C LEU A 140 -6.45 -9.89 9.51
N GLY A 141 -6.24 -8.67 9.04
CA GLY A 141 -5.05 -7.87 9.26
C GLY A 141 -5.40 -6.44 9.67
N ILE A 142 -4.39 -5.70 10.11
CA ILE A 142 -4.48 -4.28 10.45
C ILE A 142 -3.58 -3.49 9.51
N LYS A 143 -4.05 -2.31 9.10
CA LYS A 143 -3.22 -1.27 8.50
C LYS A 143 -3.32 0.01 9.33
N LEU A 144 -2.25 0.78 9.37
CA LEU A 144 -2.23 2.13 9.94
C LEU A 144 -2.56 3.16 8.85
N ILE A 145 -3.34 4.17 9.21
CA ILE A 145 -3.64 5.35 8.39
C ILE A 145 -3.66 6.59 9.28
N GLY A 146 -3.35 7.77 8.72
CA GLY A 146 -3.50 9.03 9.45
C GLY A 146 -4.96 9.38 9.72
N THR A 147 -5.30 9.71 10.96
CA THR A 147 -6.68 9.92 11.41
C THR A 147 -7.34 11.11 10.71
N GLU A 148 -6.62 12.24 10.63
CA GLU A 148 -7.17 13.51 10.13
C GLU A 148 -7.63 13.40 8.67
N ALA A 149 -6.74 12.96 7.79
CA ALA A 149 -7.01 12.83 6.36
C ALA A 149 -8.10 11.79 6.06
N ASN A 150 -8.40 10.88 7.01
CA ASN A 150 -9.31 9.76 6.82
C ASN A 150 -10.60 9.83 7.67
N ARG A 151 -10.88 10.94 8.38
CA ARG A 151 -12.09 11.12 9.22
C ARG A 151 -13.40 10.70 8.54
N GLY A 152 -13.56 11.00 7.24
CA GLY A 152 -14.75 10.62 6.49
C GLY A 152 -14.88 9.11 6.27
N PHE A 153 -13.76 8.43 6.00
CA PHE A 153 -13.68 6.98 5.83
C PHE A 153 -13.89 6.25 7.16
N LEU A 154 -13.28 6.75 8.25
CA LEU A 154 -13.33 6.16 9.60
C LEU A 154 -14.76 6.05 10.16
N LYS A 155 -15.71 6.91 9.74
CA LYS A 155 -17.13 6.79 10.12
C LYS A 155 -17.78 5.46 9.69
N GLY A 156 -17.25 4.82 8.64
CA GLY A 156 -17.82 3.60 8.05
C GLY A 156 -17.17 2.29 8.51
N VAL A 157 -16.05 2.37 9.22
CA VAL A 157 -15.19 1.20 9.52
C VAL A 157 -14.83 1.15 11.01
N PRO A 158 -14.67 -0.06 11.58
CA PRO A 158 -14.15 -0.20 12.93
C PRO A 158 -12.68 0.21 12.95
N HIS A 159 -12.28 0.92 14.01
CA HIS A 159 -10.90 1.37 14.17
C HIS A 159 -10.51 1.52 15.65
N VAL A 160 -9.20 1.55 15.88
CA VAL A 160 -8.62 1.90 17.19
C VAL A 160 -7.69 3.10 16.98
N ASP A 161 -7.88 4.13 17.79
CA ASP A 161 -7.07 5.35 17.74
C ASP A 161 -5.74 5.17 18.49
N LEU A 162 -4.67 5.70 17.90
CA LEU A 162 -3.28 5.63 18.36
C LEU A 162 -2.63 6.98 18.05
N GLU A 163 -2.53 7.89 19.04
CA GLU A 163 -2.10 9.27 18.80
C GLU A 163 -2.94 9.94 17.68
N ASP A 164 -2.32 10.32 16.57
CA ASP A 164 -2.93 10.88 15.35
C ASP A 164 -3.11 9.83 14.23
N LEU A 165 -2.95 8.54 14.54
CA LEU A 165 -3.18 7.41 13.66
C LEU A 165 -4.44 6.63 14.04
N SER A 166 -4.99 5.90 13.08
CA SER A 166 -6.02 4.90 13.30
C SER A 166 -5.60 3.55 12.72
N ALA A 167 -5.75 2.49 13.53
CA ALA A 167 -5.63 1.11 13.09
C ALA A 167 -6.96 0.63 12.50
N VAL A 168 -6.95 0.23 11.23
CA VAL A 168 -8.15 -0.24 10.49
C VAL A 168 -7.99 -1.68 10.05
N PHE A 169 -9.10 -2.42 10.10
CA PHE A 169 -9.15 -3.84 9.81
C PHE A 169 -9.43 -4.15 8.34
N TYR A 170 -8.74 -5.15 7.81
CA TYR A 170 -9.01 -5.70 6.48
C TYR A 170 -8.94 -7.22 6.50
N TYR A 171 -9.56 -7.86 5.52
CA TYR A 171 -9.36 -9.27 5.21
C TYR A 171 -8.40 -9.39 4.03
N LEU A 172 -7.33 -10.16 4.21
CA LEU A 172 -6.34 -10.46 3.18
C LEU A 172 -6.80 -11.62 2.31
N MET A 173 -7.00 -11.32 1.03
CA MET A 173 -7.31 -12.31 0.00
C MET A 173 -6.05 -12.55 -0.82
N GLU A 174 -5.70 -13.82 -1.02
CA GLU A 174 -4.59 -14.21 -1.89
C GLU A 174 -5.16 -14.96 -3.07
N ASP A 175 -4.83 -14.53 -4.28
CA ASP A 175 -5.22 -15.20 -5.51
C ASP A 175 -4.01 -15.29 -6.46
N PRO A 176 -3.67 -16.47 -7.00
CA PRO A 176 -2.57 -16.61 -7.95
C PRO A 176 -2.70 -15.71 -9.19
N ALA A 177 -3.93 -15.40 -9.62
CA ALA A 177 -4.21 -14.56 -10.77
C ALA A 177 -3.83 -13.12 -10.50
N PHE A 178 -4.34 -12.46 -9.45
CA PHE A 178 -4.17 -11.02 -9.23
C PHE A 178 -3.36 -10.63 -7.98
N GLY A 179 -2.79 -11.59 -7.26
CA GLY A 179 -1.97 -11.37 -6.08
C GLY A 179 -2.82 -11.11 -4.83
N ASN A 180 -2.38 -10.15 -4.02
CA ASN A 180 -3.04 -9.82 -2.75
C ASN A 180 -4.17 -8.81 -2.99
N GLY A 181 -5.40 -9.23 -2.71
CA GLY A 181 -6.58 -8.37 -2.62
C GLY A 181 -6.95 -8.10 -1.16
N MET A 182 -7.77 -7.07 -0.94
CA MET A 182 -8.25 -6.74 0.40
C MET A 182 -9.73 -6.47 0.39
N ILE A 183 -10.39 -6.87 1.48
CA ILE A 183 -11.74 -6.44 1.80
C ILE A 183 -11.67 -5.63 3.08
N ILE A 184 -12.00 -4.34 3.01
CA ILE A 184 -12.09 -3.49 4.20
C ILE A 184 -13.26 -3.97 5.06
N VAL A 185 -12.99 -4.24 6.34
CA VAL A 185 -14.02 -4.58 7.31
C VAL A 185 -14.86 -3.33 7.58
N LYS A 186 -16.18 -3.45 7.50
CA LYS A 186 -17.10 -2.34 7.78
C LYS A 186 -17.73 -2.48 9.16
N ASN A 187 -18.29 -1.37 9.65
CA ASN A 187 -19.07 -1.36 10.89
C ASN A 187 -20.27 -2.33 10.85
N THR A 188 -20.79 -2.63 9.66
CA THR A 188 -21.83 -3.66 9.48
C THR A 188 -21.31 -5.08 9.64
N ASP A 189 -20.06 -5.34 9.29
CA ASP A 189 -19.47 -6.69 9.34
C ASP A 189 -19.14 -7.07 10.79
N ILE A 190 -18.50 -6.17 11.53
CA ILE A 190 -18.19 -6.42 12.96
C ILE A 190 -19.46 -6.60 13.81
N LYS A 191 -20.52 -5.83 13.52
CA LYS A 191 -21.85 -6.02 14.14
C LYS A 191 -22.43 -7.39 13.82
N ARG A 192 -22.32 -7.85 12.57
CA ARG A 192 -22.78 -9.17 12.14
C ARG A 192 -22.00 -10.28 12.85
N TRP A 193 -20.71 -10.09 13.07
CA TRP A 193 -19.84 -11.02 13.77
C TRP A 193 -20.04 -11.03 15.30
N GLY A 194 -20.81 -10.09 15.84
CA GLY A 194 -21.04 -9.96 17.28
C GLY A 194 -19.78 -9.56 18.05
N LYS A 195 -18.86 -8.82 17.40
CA LYS A 195 -17.60 -8.34 17.99
C LYS A 195 -17.68 -6.84 18.28
N ASN A 196 -16.85 -6.37 19.21
CA ASN A 196 -16.52 -4.94 19.32
C ASN A 196 -15.09 -4.67 18.83
N GLU A 197 -14.76 -3.39 18.65
CA GLU A 197 -13.48 -2.95 18.07
C GLU A 197 -12.27 -3.42 18.88
N GLN A 198 -12.34 -3.35 20.21
CA GLN A 198 -11.24 -3.71 21.11
C GLN A 198 -10.99 -5.22 21.15
N GLU A 199 -12.06 -6.02 21.15
CA GLU A 199 -11.96 -7.49 21.01
C GLU A 199 -11.35 -7.88 19.66
N LEU A 200 -11.85 -7.27 18.57
CA LEU A 200 -11.33 -7.53 17.24
C LEU A 200 -9.86 -7.13 17.13
N TYR A 201 -9.48 -5.98 17.69
CA TYR A 201 -8.11 -5.49 17.71
C TYR A 201 -7.13 -6.50 18.30
N ARG A 202 -7.44 -7.00 19.51
CA ARG A 202 -6.60 -7.98 20.20
C ARG A 202 -6.47 -9.28 19.41
N GLU A 203 -7.59 -9.83 18.95
CA GLU A 203 -7.61 -11.11 18.22
C GLU A 203 -6.89 -11.02 16.86
N VAL A 204 -7.00 -9.88 16.18
CA VAL A 204 -6.33 -9.67 14.89
C VAL A 204 -4.82 -9.51 15.08
N LEU A 205 -4.36 -8.75 16.08
CA LEU A 205 -2.92 -8.59 16.34
C LEU A 205 -2.21 -9.90 16.65
N GLU A 206 -2.84 -10.81 17.39
CA GLU A 206 -2.29 -12.13 17.70
C GLU A 206 -2.07 -12.98 16.43
N ASN A 207 -2.94 -12.84 15.43
CA ASN A 207 -2.85 -13.59 14.16
C ASN A 207 -1.95 -12.90 13.14
N CYS A 208 -1.88 -11.57 13.14
CA CYS A 208 -1.10 -10.77 12.21
C CYS A 208 0.37 -11.19 12.17
N ALA A 209 1.00 -11.41 13.33
CA ALA A 209 2.41 -11.78 13.40
C ALA A 209 2.74 -13.13 12.72
N GLN A 210 1.76 -14.04 12.62
CA GLN A 210 1.93 -15.31 11.91
C GLN A 210 1.65 -15.16 10.40
N MET A 211 0.62 -14.39 10.05
CA MET A 211 0.21 -14.17 8.66
C MET A 211 1.19 -13.26 7.90
N LEU A 212 1.70 -12.23 8.57
CA LEU A 212 2.59 -11.21 8.03
C LEU A 212 3.79 -11.03 8.97
N PRO A 213 4.76 -11.97 8.96
CA PRO A 213 5.85 -11.95 9.92
C PRO A 213 6.65 -10.65 9.87
N PRO A 214 7.07 -10.13 11.04
CA PRO A 214 7.79 -8.88 11.15
C PRO A 214 9.19 -8.99 10.54
N VAL A 215 9.63 -7.93 9.88
CA VAL A 215 10.97 -7.77 9.33
C VAL A 215 11.56 -6.48 9.87
N LEU A 216 12.63 -6.60 10.65
CA LEU A 216 13.44 -5.48 11.12
C LEU A 216 14.86 -5.66 10.58
N ARG A 217 15.36 -4.70 9.81
CA ARG A 217 16.71 -4.74 9.24
C ARG A 217 17.38 -3.39 9.32
N PRO A 218 18.71 -3.31 9.50
CA PRO A 218 19.46 -2.08 9.29
C PRO A 218 19.20 -1.55 7.88
N LEU A 219 18.97 -0.24 7.75
CA LEU A 219 18.68 0.39 6.47
C LEU A 219 19.85 0.24 5.48
N SER A 220 21.09 0.20 5.99
CA SER A 220 22.31 -0.05 5.20
C SER A 220 22.28 -1.40 4.46
N GLU A 221 21.68 -2.44 5.04
CA GLU A 221 21.52 -3.75 4.38
C GLU A 221 20.52 -3.69 3.23
N VAL A 222 19.51 -2.82 3.33
CA VAL A 222 18.47 -2.66 2.30
C VAL A 222 18.98 -1.83 1.12
N LEU A 223 19.75 -0.78 1.42
CA LEU A 223 20.30 0.11 0.41
C LEU A 223 21.56 -0.43 -0.28
N GLU A 224 22.14 -1.53 0.21
CA GLU A 224 23.44 -2.07 -0.24
C GLU A 224 24.58 -1.03 -0.23
N VAL A 225 24.43 0.02 0.59
CA VAL A 225 25.37 1.14 0.69
C VAL A 225 25.97 1.17 2.09
N VAL A 226 27.29 1.19 2.16
CA VAL A 226 28.02 1.52 3.39
C VAL A 226 28.13 3.03 3.46
N CYS A 227 27.24 3.68 4.21
CA CYS A 227 27.36 5.10 4.54
C CYS A 227 28.08 5.26 5.89
N PRO A 228 29.32 5.78 5.92
CA PRO A 228 30.04 6.03 7.17
C PRO A 228 29.43 7.16 8.01
N GLU A 229 28.60 8.02 7.40
CA GLU A 229 28.06 9.22 8.04
C GLU A 229 26.66 9.02 8.63
N THR A 230 26.07 7.82 8.48
CA THR A 230 24.79 7.43 9.11
C THR A 230 25.04 6.59 10.36
N ASP A 231 26.01 6.98 11.18
CA ASP A 231 26.48 6.22 12.36
C ASP A 231 25.41 6.13 13.49
N GLY A 232 24.23 6.73 13.30
CA GLY A 232 22.99 6.30 13.95
C GLY A 232 22.38 5.16 13.14
N ASN A 233 22.52 3.91 13.61
CA ASN A 233 22.00 2.72 12.93
C ASN A 233 20.50 2.85 12.66
N LEU A 234 20.12 3.35 11.48
CA LEU A 234 18.73 3.40 11.05
C LEU A 234 18.24 1.98 10.78
N TYR A 235 17.01 1.68 11.18
CA TYR A 235 16.37 0.40 10.91
C TYR A 235 15.10 0.58 10.10
N LEU A 236 14.87 -0.31 9.15
CA LEU A 236 13.59 -0.46 8.45
C LEU A 236 12.74 -1.50 9.17
N LEU A 237 11.52 -1.12 9.54
CA LEU A 237 10.48 -2.02 10.05
C LEU A 237 9.37 -2.19 9.02
N THR A 238 9.12 -3.43 8.62
CA THR A 238 8.03 -3.84 7.73
C THR A 238 7.63 -5.29 8.01
N ASN A 239 6.90 -5.94 7.10
CA ASN A 239 6.65 -7.39 7.12
C ASN A 239 7.20 -8.07 5.86
N GLU A 240 7.22 -9.41 5.85
CA GLU A 240 7.79 -10.19 4.73
C GLU A 240 7.14 -9.93 3.36
N THR A 241 5.93 -9.36 3.32
CA THR A 241 5.23 -9.03 2.07
C THR A 241 5.40 -7.58 1.64
N GLY A 242 5.89 -6.70 2.52
CA GLY A 242 5.92 -5.25 2.32
C GLY A 242 4.52 -4.59 2.31
N LEU A 243 3.45 -5.32 2.62
CA LEU A 243 2.08 -4.80 2.57
C LEU A 243 1.62 -4.32 3.95
N PHE A 244 1.34 -3.01 4.09
CA PHE A 244 0.96 -2.37 5.35
C PHE A 244 1.89 -2.69 6.53
N GLY A 245 3.18 -2.82 6.26
CA GLY A 245 4.18 -3.20 7.26
C GLY A 245 4.35 -2.19 8.38
N ALA A 246 3.90 -0.94 8.24
CA ALA A 246 3.92 0.01 9.34
C ALA A 246 3.10 -0.48 10.56
N ALA A 247 2.03 -1.24 10.34
CA ALA A 247 1.22 -1.82 11.41
C ALA A 247 1.97 -2.87 12.26
N VAL A 248 3.13 -3.36 11.81
CA VAL A 248 3.96 -4.30 12.56
C VAL A 248 4.39 -3.75 13.92
N ILE A 249 4.55 -2.43 14.04
CA ILE A 249 4.90 -1.77 15.31
C ILE A 249 3.90 -2.08 16.43
N LEU A 250 2.65 -2.40 16.08
CA LEU A 250 1.57 -2.73 17.01
C LEU A 250 1.58 -4.21 17.46
N TYR A 251 2.45 -5.04 16.89
CA TYR A 251 2.43 -6.47 17.22
C TYR A 251 2.80 -6.69 18.69
N PRO A 252 2.20 -7.69 19.36
CA PRO A 252 2.44 -7.92 20.78
C PRO A 252 3.93 -8.08 21.09
N GLY A 253 4.47 -7.20 21.95
CA GLY A 253 5.87 -7.22 22.37
C GLY A 253 6.87 -6.61 21.38
N MET A 254 6.41 -6.11 20.23
CA MET A 254 7.29 -5.61 19.16
C MET A 254 8.08 -4.38 19.60
N LEU A 255 7.44 -3.42 20.27
CA LEU A 255 8.09 -2.21 20.78
C LEU A 255 9.29 -2.53 21.69
N GLN A 256 9.09 -3.47 22.62
CA GLN A 256 10.11 -3.94 23.54
C GLN A 256 11.19 -4.76 22.82
N GLU A 257 10.83 -5.58 21.83
CA GLU A 257 11.79 -6.35 21.03
C GLU A 257 12.72 -5.44 20.24
N ILE A 258 12.16 -4.44 19.55
CA ILE A 258 12.93 -3.43 18.83
C ILE A 258 13.86 -2.70 19.80
N SER A 259 13.35 -2.23 20.94
CA SER A 259 14.15 -1.54 21.95
C SER A 259 15.31 -2.38 22.46
N ARG A 260 15.12 -3.68 22.68
CA ARG A 260 16.21 -4.60 23.07
C ARG A 260 17.27 -4.76 21.98
N LYS A 261 16.87 -4.75 20.70
CA LYS A 261 17.81 -4.85 19.56
C LYS A 261 18.57 -3.55 19.34
N ILE A 262 17.88 -2.41 19.46
CA ILE A 262 18.45 -1.07 19.32
C ILE A 262 19.33 -0.71 20.53
N GLY A 263 18.96 -1.17 21.73
CA GLY A 263 19.69 -0.92 22.96
C GLY A 263 19.20 0.29 23.77
N GLY A 264 17.97 0.76 23.56
CA GLY A 264 17.47 1.96 24.24
C GLY A 264 16.13 2.48 23.70
N PRO A 265 15.79 3.75 24.04
CA PRO A 265 14.72 4.47 23.37
C PRO A 265 15.05 4.70 21.88
N TYR A 266 14.01 4.89 21.08
CA TYR A 266 14.15 5.16 19.65
C TYR A 266 13.00 6.01 19.14
N PHE A 267 13.29 6.80 18.11
CA PHE A 267 12.31 7.48 17.31
C PHE A 267 11.73 6.55 16.24
N ILE A 268 10.46 6.76 15.93
CA ILE A 268 9.72 6.09 14.86
C ILE A 268 9.34 7.16 13.86
N LEU A 269 9.86 7.00 12.65
CA LEU A 269 9.70 7.91 11.52
C LEU A 269 8.81 7.22 10.48
N PRO A 270 7.55 7.65 10.34
CA PRO A 270 6.64 7.13 9.33
C PRO A 270 7.15 7.42 7.93
N SER A 271 7.56 6.37 7.20
CA SER A 271 7.97 6.53 5.80
C SER A 271 6.81 6.32 4.85
N SER A 272 5.92 5.36 5.14
CA SER A 272 4.66 5.14 4.43
C SER A 272 3.73 4.26 5.25
N VAL A 273 2.53 3.97 4.73
CA VAL A 273 1.67 2.92 5.29
C VAL A 273 2.33 1.53 5.25
N HIS A 274 3.36 1.33 4.43
CA HIS A 274 4.03 0.05 4.19
C HIS A 274 5.26 -0.21 5.08
N GLU A 275 5.88 0.83 5.64
CA GLU A 275 7.12 0.70 6.40
C GLU A 275 7.39 1.91 7.30
N LEU A 276 8.16 1.67 8.35
CA LEU A 276 8.64 2.67 9.29
C LEU A 276 10.17 2.67 9.30
N ILE A 277 10.76 3.85 9.42
CA ILE A 277 12.18 4.02 9.72
C ILE A 277 12.32 4.24 11.22
N LEU A 278 13.25 3.54 11.85
CA LEU A 278 13.52 3.64 13.28
C LEU A 278 14.92 4.19 13.49
N LEU A 279 15.04 5.17 14.38
CA LEU A 279 16.29 5.85 14.70
C LEU A 279 16.57 5.69 16.20
N PRO A 280 17.69 5.06 16.62
CA PRO A 280 18.11 5.07 18.02
C PRO A 280 18.22 6.50 18.53
N ASP A 281 17.67 6.77 19.71
CA ASP A 281 17.77 8.10 20.31
C ASP A 281 19.20 8.34 20.82
N SER A 282 19.90 9.25 20.15
CA SER A 282 21.27 9.67 20.46
C SER A 282 21.36 11.16 20.84
N GLY A 283 20.21 11.78 21.12
CA GLY A 283 20.08 13.21 21.47
C GLY A 283 19.58 14.09 20.33
N GLU A 284 18.96 13.52 19.30
CA GLU A 284 18.28 14.26 18.25
C GLU A 284 17.02 14.96 18.78
N GLU A 285 16.75 16.16 18.27
CA GLU A 285 15.53 16.90 18.55
C GLU A 285 14.41 16.45 17.58
N ALA A 286 13.20 16.28 18.11
CA ALA A 286 12.07 15.74 17.34
C ALA A 286 11.69 16.66 16.16
N GLU A 287 11.84 17.98 16.31
CA GLU A 287 11.57 18.97 15.27
C GLU A 287 12.49 18.84 14.05
N ASP A 288 13.76 18.51 14.26
CA ASP A 288 14.71 18.30 13.16
C ASP A 288 14.30 17.06 12.36
N LEU A 289 13.91 15.98 13.06
CA LEU A 289 13.41 14.75 12.43
C LEU A 289 12.07 14.99 11.71
N LEU A 290 11.19 15.80 12.27
CA LEU A 290 9.91 16.15 11.66
C LEU A 290 10.11 16.84 10.30
N SER A 291 11.11 17.74 10.21
CA SER A 291 11.42 18.43 8.95
C SER A 291 11.81 17.43 7.85
N ILE A 292 12.60 16.41 8.19
CA ILE A 292 13.04 15.37 7.26
C ILE A 292 11.86 14.49 6.83
N VAL A 293 11.04 14.02 7.78
CA VAL A 293 9.87 13.19 7.48
C VAL A 293 8.91 13.93 6.55
N THR A 294 8.63 15.19 6.87
CA THR A 294 7.74 16.05 6.07
C THR A 294 8.29 16.22 4.65
N GLU A 295 9.58 16.54 4.49
CA GLU A 295 10.17 16.69 3.16
C GLU A 295 10.05 15.41 2.31
N ILE A 296 10.33 14.24 2.91
CA ILE A 296 10.23 12.96 2.22
C ILE A 296 8.79 12.67 1.80
N ASN A 297 7.83 12.82 2.73
CA ASN A 297 6.42 12.57 2.45
C ASN A 297 5.89 13.42 1.29
N HIS A 298 6.26 14.70 1.24
CA HIS A 298 5.74 15.63 0.22
C HIS A 298 6.53 15.64 -1.10
N THR A 299 7.64 14.89 -1.21
CA THR A 299 8.46 14.86 -2.43
C THR A 299 8.66 13.48 -3.04
N GLN A 300 8.66 12.41 -2.23
CA GLN A 300 9.01 11.06 -2.68
C GLN A 300 7.88 10.03 -2.52
N VAL A 301 6.86 10.33 -1.71
CA VAL A 301 5.80 9.37 -1.36
C VAL A 301 4.50 9.76 -2.05
N ALA A 302 3.79 8.77 -2.59
CA ALA A 302 2.46 9.00 -3.15
C ALA A 302 1.50 9.45 -2.05
N GLU A 303 0.61 10.40 -2.33
CA GLU A 303 -0.30 10.99 -1.34
C GLU A 303 -1.14 9.93 -0.60
N GLU A 304 -1.58 8.87 -1.29
CA GLU A 304 -2.31 7.77 -0.66
C GLU A 304 -1.44 6.79 0.15
N GLU A 305 -0.12 6.88 0.06
CA GLU A 305 0.83 6.04 0.81
C GLU A 305 1.42 6.76 2.03
N ILE A 306 1.30 8.10 2.08
CA ILE A 306 1.69 8.89 3.25
C ILE A 306 0.90 8.41 4.47
N LEU A 307 1.62 8.11 5.54
CA LEU A 307 1.00 7.73 6.82
C LEU A 307 0.65 8.98 7.63
N THR A 308 1.63 9.83 7.90
CA THR A 308 1.49 11.08 8.66
C THR A 308 2.81 11.88 8.60
N ASP A 309 2.71 13.20 8.79
CA ASP A 309 3.86 14.08 9.08
C ASP A 309 3.99 14.19 10.60
N ALA A 310 4.60 13.19 11.22
CA ALA A 310 4.79 13.13 12.66
C ALA A 310 6.07 12.37 13.01
N VAL A 311 6.61 12.68 14.18
CA VAL A 311 7.68 11.90 14.81
C VAL A 311 7.14 11.29 16.08
N TYR A 312 7.33 9.98 16.25
CA TYR A 312 6.99 9.30 17.49
C TYR A 312 8.22 8.82 18.20
N LYS A 313 8.08 8.51 19.49
CA LYS A 313 9.13 7.95 20.32
C LYS A 313 8.62 6.81 21.18
N TYR A 314 9.45 5.79 21.33
CA TYR A 314 9.23 4.73 22.29
C TYR A 314 10.33 4.75 23.34
N VAL A 315 9.94 4.66 24.61
CA VAL A 315 10.85 4.57 25.76
C VAL A 315 10.72 3.17 26.41
N PRO A 316 11.84 2.49 26.73
CA PRO A 316 11.78 1.17 27.35
C PRO A 316 11.00 1.17 28.67
N GLY A 317 9.98 0.33 28.75
CA GLY A 317 9.10 0.20 29.93
C GLY A 317 7.68 0.69 29.66
N ASP A 318 7.48 1.45 28.59
CA ASP A 318 6.15 1.89 28.16
C ASP A 318 5.42 0.78 27.40
N ASP A 319 4.09 0.85 27.41
CA ASP A 319 3.21 -0.05 26.66
C ASP A 319 2.90 0.48 25.25
N ALA A 320 3.21 1.75 24.98
CA ALA A 320 2.91 2.44 23.73
C ALA A 320 4.01 3.46 23.38
N PHE A 321 4.05 3.90 22.12
CA PHE A 321 4.83 5.06 21.70
C PHE A 321 4.01 6.35 21.82
N THR A 322 4.68 7.48 21.94
CA THR A 322 4.06 8.82 22.03
C THR A 322 4.44 9.67 20.83
N LYS A 323 3.57 10.61 20.44
CA LYS A 323 3.90 11.63 19.43
C LYS A 323 4.74 12.73 20.07
N GLU A 324 5.89 13.02 19.47
CA GLU A 324 6.81 14.07 19.93
C GLU A 324 6.69 15.35 19.11
N ALA A 325 6.47 15.24 17.79
CA ALA A 325 6.35 16.39 16.88
C ALA A 325 5.33 16.12 15.77
#